data_AF-A0A432VF09-F1
#
_entry.id   AF-A0A432VF09-F1
#
_cell.length_a   1.000
_cell.length_b   1.000
_cell.length_c   1.000
_cell.angle_alpha   90.00
_cell.angle_beta   90.00
_cell.angle_gamma   90.00
#
_symmetry.space_group_name_H-M   'P 1'
#
loop_
_entity.id
_entity.type
_entity.pdbx_description
1 polymer ?
#
loop_
_entity_poly.entity_id
_entity_poly.type
_entity_poly.pdbx_seq_one_letter_code
_entity_poly.pdbx_strand_id
1 'polypeptide(L)'
;MIDKLKRAGCNEPFPITPPHCSRRWRFIRTDGNLRRMPNSTSQKPPADRRDLEYFAMAVCYGNAATLLNEQPATDKSVHWPFFQLVAHALELSLKAVLSHQGRDEEWLMMIGHSLERCYTQAISGGLYTDRDPAMDALMGSLDEPHALQVFRYPQTSRWVAPDPHCTIQTMETHLEIVRRYLAVQTGADRR
;
A
#
# COMPACT_ATOMS: atom_id res chain seq x y z
N MET A 1 -24.61 1.18 -39.42
CA MET A 1 -25.98 1.13 -38.87
C MET A 1 -25.87 0.41 -37.53
N ILE A 2 -25.84 1.21 -36.47
CA ILE A 2 -25.72 0.83 -35.07
C ILE A 2 -27.01 0.10 -34.68
N ASP A 3 -26.94 -1.09 -34.05
CA ASP A 3 -27.72 -1.32 -32.82
C ASP A 3 -27.52 -2.69 -32.15
N LYS A 4 -27.77 -2.65 -30.83
CA LYS A 4 -28.03 -3.74 -29.86
C LYS A 4 -26.83 -4.46 -29.24
N LEU A 5 -26.43 -3.97 -28.07
CA LEU A 5 -26.33 -4.83 -26.89
C LEU A 5 -26.93 -4.09 -25.68
N LYS A 6 -27.99 -4.73 -25.14
CA LYS A 6 -28.80 -4.27 -24.03
C LYS A 6 -28.02 -4.33 -22.72
N ARG A 7 -28.19 -3.26 -21.94
CA ARG A 7 -27.82 -3.13 -20.53
C ARG A 7 -28.62 -4.09 -19.64
N ALA A 8 -27.92 -4.78 -18.77
CA ALA A 8 -28.32 -5.12 -17.41
C ALA A 8 -27.08 -4.74 -16.56
N GLY A 9 -27.13 -3.96 -15.49
CA GLY A 9 -28.21 -3.71 -14.56
C GLY A 9 -27.75 -4.12 -13.17
N CYS A 10 -26.75 -3.44 -12.61
CA CYS A 10 -26.46 -3.41 -11.17
C CYS A 10 -26.06 -1.99 -10.80
N ASN A 11 -27.01 -1.29 -10.18
CA ASN A 11 -26.82 -0.05 -9.45
C ASN A 11 -26.13 -0.37 -8.11
N GLU A 12 -25.10 0.39 -7.74
CA GLU A 12 -25.00 1.20 -6.52
C GLU A 12 -23.59 1.88 -6.51
N PRO A 13 -23.49 3.22 -6.47
CA PRO A 13 -22.22 3.88 -6.29
C PRO A 13 -21.82 3.87 -4.81
N PHE A 14 -20.69 3.23 -4.49
CA PHE A 14 -20.02 3.42 -3.20
C PHE A 14 -19.73 4.92 -2.99
N PRO A 15 -20.08 5.51 -1.83
CA PRO A 15 -19.68 6.88 -1.53
C PRO A 15 -18.24 6.84 -1.01
N ILE A 16 -17.26 6.80 -1.91
CA ILE A 16 -15.89 7.15 -1.55
C ILE A 16 -15.76 8.65 -1.83
N THR A 17 -16.20 9.47 -0.87
CA THR A 17 -15.71 10.84 -0.78
C THR A 17 -14.23 10.75 -0.45
N PRO A 18 -13.31 11.20 -1.33
CA PRO A 18 -11.92 11.34 -0.94
C PRO A 18 -11.86 12.39 0.19
N PRO A 19 -11.05 12.18 1.26
CA PRO A 19 -10.79 13.27 2.19
C PRO A 19 -10.19 14.42 1.38
N HIS A 20 -10.91 15.53 1.39
CA HIS A 20 -10.61 16.74 0.65
C HIS A 20 -9.14 17.13 0.78
N CYS A 21 -8.38 16.94 -0.29
CA CYS A 21 -7.17 17.70 -0.55
C CYS A 21 -7.57 19.15 -0.86
N SER A 22 -7.86 19.92 0.18
CA SER A 22 -7.95 21.38 0.08
C SER A 22 -7.43 22.05 1.35
N ARG A 23 -6.09 22.10 1.51
CA ARG A 23 -5.48 23.19 2.28
C ARG A 23 -5.60 24.47 1.45
N ARG A 24 -6.79 25.05 1.43
CA ARG A 24 -7.01 26.43 1.02
C ARG A 24 -6.42 27.29 2.14
N TRP A 25 -5.28 27.92 1.89
CA TRP A 25 -4.75 28.98 2.75
C TRP A 25 -5.80 30.09 2.83
N ARG A 26 -6.60 30.10 3.91
CA ARG A 26 -7.45 31.23 4.26
C ARG A 26 -6.59 32.21 5.05
N PHE A 27 -5.99 33.17 4.36
CA PHE A 27 -5.59 34.42 5.01
C PHE A 27 -6.87 35.16 5.37
N ILE A 28 -7.22 35.14 6.66
CA ILE A 28 -8.18 36.08 7.23
C ILE A 28 -7.35 37.17 7.88
N ARG A 29 -7.34 38.37 7.28
CA ARG A 29 -7.07 39.60 8.03
C ARG A 29 -8.31 39.84 8.88
N THR A 30 -8.16 39.74 10.19
CA THR A 30 -9.13 40.29 11.15
C THR A 30 -8.41 41.34 11.97
N ASP A 31 -9.08 42.48 12.05
CA ASP A 31 -8.65 43.69 12.72
C ASP A 31 -8.24 43.43 14.18
N GLY A 32 -7.27 44.21 14.63
CA GLY A 32 -6.62 44.08 15.92
C GLY A 32 -7.61 43.99 17.08
N ASN A 33 -7.59 42.85 17.77
CA ASN A 33 -7.80 42.77 19.21
C ASN A 33 -7.32 41.42 19.72
N LEU A 34 -6.23 41.44 20.50
CA LEU A 34 -5.69 40.30 21.22
C LEU A 34 -6.65 39.89 22.33
N ARG A 35 -7.50 38.89 22.09
CA ARG A 35 -8.17 38.13 23.15
C ARG A 35 -7.49 36.78 23.32
N ARG A 36 -6.97 36.53 24.51
CA ARG A 36 -6.40 35.24 24.94
C ARG A 36 -7.53 34.22 24.99
N MET A 37 -7.52 33.26 24.06
CA MET A 37 -8.43 32.11 24.11
C MET A 37 -8.11 31.24 25.34
N PRO A 38 -9.11 30.73 26.07
CA PRO A 38 -8.86 29.76 27.13
C PRO A 38 -8.27 28.48 26.54
N ASN A 39 -7.34 27.86 27.27
CA ASN A 39 -6.64 26.64 26.91
C ASN A 39 -7.63 25.60 26.37
N SER A 40 -7.62 25.44 25.04
CA SER A 40 -8.14 24.26 24.37
C SER A 40 -7.45 23.07 25.00
N THR A 41 -8.24 22.21 25.63
CA THR A 41 -7.81 20.91 26.12
C THR A 41 -6.94 20.27 25.06
N SER A 42 -5.74 19.83 25.47
CA SER A 42 -4.84 19.06 24.63
C SER A 42 -5.57 17.79 24.20
N GLN A 43 -6.31 17.89 23.08
CA GLN A 43 -6.74 16.73 22.33
C GLN A 43 -5.44 16.10 21.88
N LYS A 44 -5.07 14.99 22.53
CA LYS A 44 -4.06 14.07 22.04
C LYS A 44 -4.37 13.89 20.55
N PRO A 45 -3.43 14.18 19.63
CA PRO A 45 -3.68 13.99 18.21
C PRO A 45 -4.22 12.57 18.02
N PRO A 46 -5.20 12.35 17.13
CA PRO A 46 -5.71 11.01 16.87
C PRO A 46 -4.51 10.10 16.63
N ALA A 47 -4.53 8.92 17.26
CA ALA A 47 -3.47 7.94 17.13
C ALA A 47 -3.14 7.81 15.64
N ASP A 48 -1.85 7.98 15.33
CA ASP A 48 -1.34 8.06 13.99
C ASP A 48 -1.77 6.83 13.19
N ARG A 49 -2.70 7.00 12.23
CA ARG A 49 -3.30 5.90 11.44
C ARG A 49 -2.54 5.61 10.15
N ARG A 50 -1.24 5.92 10.13
CA ARG A 50 -0.34 5.66 8.99
C ARG A 50 -0.36 4.22 8.53
N ASP A 51 -0.53 3.27 9.44
CA ASP A 51 -0.71 1.86 9.10
C ASP A 51 -1.82 1.66 8.07
N LEU A 52 -2.99 2.28 8.28
CA LEU A 52 -4.09 2.24 7.34
C LEU A 52 -3.81 3.01 6.04
N GLU A 53 -3.12 4.14 6.12
CA GLU A 53 -2.78 4.94 4.93
C GLU A 53 -1.83 4.19 4.01
N TYR A 54 -0.77 3.59 4.57
CA TYR A 54 0.14 2.70 3.85
C TYR A 54 -0.62 1.52 3.22
N PHE A 55 -1.51 0.89 3.99
CA PHE A 55 -2.28 -0.25 3.48
C PHE A 55 -3.24 0.16 2.34
N ALA A 56 -3.91 1.30 2.46
CA ALA A 56 -4.78 1.82 1.41
C ALA A 56 -3.99 2.09 0.11
N MET A 57 -2.79 2.66 0.21
CA MET A 57 -1.91 2.83 -0.95
C MET A 57 -1.46 1.48 -1.53
N ALA A 58 -1.08 0.53 -0.68
CA ALA A 58 -0.70 -0.82 -1.11
C ALA A 58 -1.80 -1.48 -1.95
N VAL A 59 -3.06 -1.39 -1.51
CA VAL A 59 -4.22 -1.90 -2.25
C VAL A 59 -4.38 -1.18 -3.60
N CYS A 60 -4.25 0.15 -3.65
CA CYS A 60 -4.32 0.88 -4.91
C CYS A 60 -3.25 0.43 -5.92
N TYR A 61 -2.01 0.25 -5.47
CA TYR A 61 -0.92 -0.23 -6.33
C TYR A 61 -1.12 -1.70 -6.75
N GLY A 62 -1.59 -2.56 -5.85
CA GLY A 62 -1.94 -3.95 -6.17
C GLY A 62 -3.03 -4.04 -7.22
N ASN A 63 -4.12 -3.28 -7.05
CA ASN A 63 -5.21 -3.22 -8.04
C ASN A 63 -4.71 -2.72 -9.40
N ALA A 64 -3.82 -1.72 -9.42
CA ALA A 64 -3.22 -1.24 -10.66
C ALA A 64 -2.36 -2.32 -11.34
N ALA A 65 -1.61 -3.12 -10.57
CA ALA A 65 -0.85 -4.25 -11.11
C ALA A 65 -1.78 -5.32 -11.71
N THR A 66 -2.89 -5.65 -11.05
CA THR A 66 -3.88 -6.60 -11.57
C THR A 66 -4.45 -6.13 -12.92
N LEU A 67 -4.83 -4.85 -13.03
CA LEU A 67 -5.34 -4.27 -14.28
C LEU A 67 -4.30 -4.29 -15.42
N LEU A 68 -3.01 -4.14 -15.12
CA LEU A 68 -1.95 -4.28 -16.13
C LEU A 68 -1.76 -5.73 -16.57
N ASN A 69 -1.92 -6.69 -15.68
CA ASN A 69 -1.81 -8.12 -16.00
C ASN A 69 -2.96 -8.63 -16.88
N GLU A 70 -4.11 -7.95 -16.88
CA GLU A 70 -5.24 -8.24 -17.77
C GLU A 70 -5.00 -7.80 -19.22
N GLN A 71 -3.95 -7.01 -19.48
CA GLN A 71 -3.59 -6.62 -20.85
C GLN A 71 -3.08 -7.83 -21.65
N PRO A 72 -3.21 -7.80 -22.99
CA PRO A 72 -2.73 -8.90 -23.83
C PRO A 72 -1.26 -9.20 -23.57
N ALA A 73 -0.91 -10.48 -23.37
CA ALA A 73 0.45 -10.94 -23.08
C ALA A 73 1.51 -10.55 -24.14
N THR A 74 1.07 -10.10 -25.33
CA THR A 74 1.92 -9.59 -26.39
C THR A 74 2.48 -8.19 -26.11
N ASP A 75 1.89 -7.42 -25.19
CA ASP A 75 2.37 -6.10 -24.83
C ASP A 75 3.50 -6.16 -23.80
N LYS A 76 4.74 -6.18 -24.29
CA LYS A 76 5.94 -6.17 -23.44
C LYS A 76 6.20 -4.81 -22.77
N SER A 77 5.51 -3.73 -23.16
CA SER A 77 5.78 -2.39 -22.65
C SER A 77 5.38 -2.22 -21.18
N VAL A 78 4.42 -3.02 -20.71
CA VAL A 78 3.91 -2.98 -19.33
C VAL A 78 4.67 -3.89 -18.37
N HIS A 79 5.63 -4.68 -18.85
CA HIS A 79 6.34 -5.69 -18.05
C HIS A 79 7.08 -5.10 -16.84
N TRP A 80 7.97 -4.13 -17.06
CA TRP A 80 8.71 -3.48 -15.97
C TRP A 80 7.80 -2.68 -15.03
N PRO A 81 6.87 -1.84 -15.54
CA PRO A 81 5.89 -1.17 -14.70
C PRO A 81 5.06 -2.13 -13.83
N PHE A 82 4.63 -3.27 -14.38
CA PHE A 82 3.88 -4.28 -13.62
C PHE A 82 4.63 -4.73 -12.37
N PHE A 83 5.89 -5.15 -12.50
CA PHE A 83 6.67 -5.60 -11.35
C PHE A 83 7.04 -4.47 -10.38
N GLN A 84 7.22 -3.24 -10.88
CA GLN A 84 7.35 -2.07 -10.01
C GLN A 84 6.10 -1.87 -9.13
N LEU A 85 4.91 -1.99 -9.70
CA LEU A 85 3.66 -1.81 -8.96
C LEU A 85 3.48 -2.91 -7.92
N VAL A 86 3.76 -4.17 -8.28
CA VAL A 86 3.72 -5.30 -7.33
C VAL A 86 4.71 -5.08 -6.19
N ALA A 87 5.98 -4.84 -6.50
CA ALA A 87 7.01 -4.68 -5.46
C ALA A 87 6.67 -3.50 -4.53
N HIS A 88 6.15 -2.40 -5.08
CA HIS A 88 5.74 -1.26 -4.28
C HIS A 88 4.49 -1.54 -3.43
N ALA A 89 3.51 -2.27 -3.94
CA ALA A 89 2.36 -2.70 -3.16
C ALA A 89 2.80 -3.55 -1.95
N LEU A 90 3.71 -4.51 -2.17
CA LEU A 90 4.28 -5.34 -1.10
C LEU A 90 5.08 -4.52 -0.09
N GLU A 91 5.90 -3.57 -0.54
CA GLU A 91 6.65 -2.69 0.37
C GLU A 91 5.69 -1.90 1.28
N LEU A 92 4.66 -1.29 0.71
CA LEU A 92 3.71 -0.47 1.44
C LEU A 92 2.86 -1.31 2.41
N SER A 93 2.43 -2.52 2.02
CA SER A 93 1.69 -3.40 2.92
C SER A 93 2.54 -3.88 4.10
N LEU A 94 3.84 -4.13 3.89
CA LEU A 94 4.74 -4.46 4.98
C LEU A 94 5.01 -3.26 5.89
N LYS A 95 5.18 -2.06 5.32
CA LYS A 95 5.31 -0.83 6.11
C LYS A 95 4.05 -0.53 6.92
N ALA A 96 2.87 -0.84 6.40
CA ALA A 96 1.62 -0.77 7.15
C ALA A 96 1.67 -1.68 8.39
N VAL A 97 2.07 -2.93 8.21
CA VAL A 97 2.22 -3.90 9.32
C VAL A 97 3.26 -3.45 10.33
N LEU A 98 4.43 -3.00 9.88
CA LEU A 98 5.50 -2.54 10.77
C LEU A 98 5.07 -1.29 11.55
N SER A 99 4.34 -0.38 10.89
CA SER A 99 3.74 0.78 11.56
C SER A 99 2.74 0.34 12.64
N HIS A 100 1.88 -0.63 12.32
CA HIS A 100 0.93 -1.23 13.26
C HIS A 100 1.61 -1.93 14.44
N GLN A 101 2.78 -2.51 14.21
CA GLN A 101 3.66 -3.10 15.25
C GLN A 101 4.42 -2.04 16.07
N GLY A 102 4.15 -0.75 15.85
CA GLY A 102 4.72 0.36 16.63
C GLY A 102 6.02 0.95 16.07
N ARG A 103 6.40 0.64 14.83
CA ARG A 103 7.53 1.32 14.17
C ARG A 103 7.12 2.71 13.71
N ASP A 104 7.98 3.69 13.97
CA ASP A 104 7.76 5.09 13.57
C ASP A 104 8.24 5.39 12.14
N GLU A 105 7.98 6.61 11.66
CA GLU A 105 8.32 7.02 10.29
C GLU A 105 9.81 6.94 10.01
N GLU A 106 10.62 7.40 10.95
CA GLU A 106 12.07 7.46 10.79
C GLU A 106 12.60 6.04 10.58
N TRP A 107 12.13 5.10 11.38
CA TRP A 107 12.46 3.69 11.23
C TRP A 107 11.97 3.13 9.89
N LEU A 108 10.73 3.44 9.49
CA LEU A 108 10.15 2.98 8.21
C LEU A 108 10.85 3.57 6.97
N MET A 109 11.42 4.77 7.09
CA MET A 109 12.27 5.35 6.05
C MET A 109 13.65 4.69 6.02
N MET A 110 14.25 4.42 7.19
CA MET A 110 15.58 3.80 7.30
C MET A 110 15.63 2.34 6.83
N ILE A 111 14.55 1.57 6.99
CA ILE A 111 14.50 0.19 6.44
C ILE A 111 14.52 0.19 4.91
N GLY A 112 14.15 1.31 4.28
CA GLY A 112 14.29 1.53 2.84
C GLY A 112 13.34 0.69 2.01
N HIS A 113 13.86 0.19 0.89
CA HIS A 113 13.12 -0.57 -0.14
C HIS A 113 13.38 -2.08 -0.11
N SER A 114 14.08 -2.60 0.91
CA SER A 114 14.28 -4.05 1.01
C SER A 114 13.00 -4.73 1.48
N LEU A 115 12.39 -5.48 0.58
CA LEU A 115 11.24 -6.33 0.82
C LEU A 115 11.58 -7.44 1.82
N GLU A 116 12.73 -8.11 1.69
CA GLU A 116 13.11 -9.20 2.60
C GLU A 116 13.32 -8.72 4.03
N ARG A 117 13.95 -7.56 4.23
CA ARG A 117 14.13 -6.96 5.56
C ARG A 117 12.79 -6.58 6.17
N CYS A 118 11.92 -5.91 5.41
CA CYS A 118 10.58 -5.56 5.85
C CYS A 118 9.76 -6.82 6.20
N TYR A 119 9.84 -7.85 5.36
CA TYR A 119 9.09 -9.10 5.52
C TYR A 119 9.53 -9.88 6.74
N THR A 120 10.84 -10.03 6.93
CA THR A 120 11.41 -10.72 8.10
C THR A 120 11.00 -10.04 9.41
N GLN A 121 11.05 -8.71 9.45
CA GLN A 121 10.61 -7.94 10.63
C GLN A 121 9.10 -8.09 10.86
N ALA A 122 8.28 -8.00 9.80
CA ALA A 122 6.84 -8.14 9.91
C ALA A 122 6.42 -9.54 10.42
N ILE A 123 7.07 -10.61 9.95
CA ILE A 123 6.88 -11.98 10.46
C ILE A 123 7.27 -12.06 11.93
N SER A 124 8.40 -11.47 12.32
CA SER A 124 8.84 -11.50 13.73
C SER A 124 7.84 -10.84 14.69
N GLY A 125 7.04 -9.89 14.19
CA GLY A 125 5.91 -9.27 14.91
C GLY A 125 4.56 -9.97 14.73
N GLY A 126 4.54 -11.18 14.14
CA GLY A 126 3.36 -12.05 14.09
C GLY A 126 2.43 -11.83 12.90
N LEU A 127 2.88 -11.21 11.80
CA LEU A 127 2.06 -11.06 10.59
C LEU A 127 1.55 -12.41 10.05
N TYR A 128 2.41 -13.42 10.09
CA TYR A 128 2.13 -14.77 9.62
C TYR A 128 2.20 -15.74 10.79
N THR A 129 1.24 -16.67 10.85
CA THR A 129 1.32 -17.82 11.76
C THR A 129 2.42 -18.78 11.31
N ASP A 130 2.52 -19.02 10.00
CA ASP A 130 3.52 -19.87 9.36
C ASP A 130 4.06 -19.19 8.10
N ARG A 131 5.32 -19.47 7.75
CA ARG A 131 5.90 -18.95 6.50
C ARG A 131 5.21 -19.54 5.28
N ASP A 132 4.95 -18.68 4.30
CA ASP A 132 4.40 -19.05 3.01
C ASP A 132 5.54 -19.17 1.97
N PRO A 133 5.85 -20.37 1.46
CA PRO A 133 6.91 -20.58 0.48
C PRO A 133 6.72 -19.77 -0.82
N ALA A 134 5.48 -19.54 -1.24
CA ALA A 134 5.20 -18.74 -2.44
C ALA A 134 5.56 -17.27 -2.18
N MET A 135 5.22 -16.76 -0.99
CA MET A 135 5.61 -15.41 -0.57
C MET A 135 7.12 -15.28 -0.41
N ASP A 136 7.80 -16.25 0.22
CA ASP A 136 9.26 -16.28 0.35
C ASP A 136 9.93 -16.20 -1.04
N ALA A 137 9.48 -17.02 -1.99
CA ALA A 137 10.01 -17.03 -3.36
C ALA A 137 9.75 -15.69 -4.10
N LEU A 138 8.58 -15.09 -3.90
CA LEU A 138 8.25 -13.81 -4.51
C LEU A 138 9.10 -12.68 -3.93
N MET A 139 9.26 -12.62 -2.61
CA MET A 139 10.11 -11.62 -1.95
C MET A 139 11.55 -11.72 -2.44
N GLY A 140 12.13 -12.93 -2.46
CA GLY A 140 13.48 -13.14 -2.95
C GLY A 140 13.66 -12.76 -4.42
N SER A 141 12.62 -12.95 -5.25
CA SER A 141 12.65 -12.58 -6.67
C SER A 141 12.56 -11.07 -6.90
N LEU A 142 11.90 -10.31 -6.01
CA LEU A 142 11.64 -8.88 -6.21
C LEU A 142 12.51 -7.96 -5.34
N ASP A 143 13.13 -8.45 -4.26
CA ASP A 143 13.87 -7.62 -3.30
C ASP A 143 15.02 -6.85 -3.95
N GLU A 144 15.97 -7.53 -4.57
CA GLU A 144 17.12 -6.89 -5.23
C GLU A 144 16.70 -5.89 -6.32
N PRO A 145 15.90 -6.26 -7.34
CA PRO A 145 15.54 -5.30 -8.39
C PRO A 145 14.70 -4.13 -7.87
N HIS A 146 13.90 -4.31 -6.82
CA HIS A 146 13.15 -3.22 -6.20
C HIS A 146 14.06 -2.29 -5.39
N ALA A 147 14.94 -2.86 -4.56
CA ALA A 147 15.87 -2.13 -3.71
C ALA A 147 16.86 -1.30 -4.54
N LEU A 148 17.36 -1.85 -5.64
CA LEU A 148 18.24 -1.18 -6.60
C LEU A 148 17.50 -0.29 -7.60
N GLN A 149 16.16 -0.26 -7.54
CA GLN A 149 15.32 0.55 -8.43
C GLN A 149 15.47 0.20 -9.92
N VAL A 150 15.77 -1.06 -10.23
CA VAL A 150 15.98 -1.59 -11.59
C VAL A 150 14.72 -1.39 -12.45
N PHE A 151 13.53 -1.47 -11.87
CA PHE A 151 12.29 -1.27 -12.62
C PHE A 151 12.07 0.18 -13.09
N ARG A 152 12.83 1.15 -12.56
CA ARG A 152 12.67 2.59 -12.85
C ARG A 152 13.81 3.18 -13.66
N TYR A 153 15.02 2.64 -13.51
CA TYR A 153 16.22 3.22 -14.11
C TYR A 153 16.95 2.19 -14.97
N PRO A 154 17.48 2.57 -16.15
CA PRO A 154 18.29 1.69 -16.97
C PRO A 154 19.50 1.19 -16.18
N GLN A 155 19.57 -0.13 -15.98
CA GLN A 155 20.66 -0.78 -15.27
C GLN A 155 20.96 -2.13 -15.94
N THR A 156 22.21 -2.58 -15.83
CA THR A 156 22.56 -3.93 -16.26
C THR A 156 22.06 -4.90 -15.19
N SER A 157 20.96 -5.59 -15.47
CA SER A 157 20.39 -6.57 -14.55
C SER A 157 20.30 -7.94 -15.22
N ARG A 158 20.60 -9.00 -14.46
CA ARG A 158 20.36 -10.40 -14.85
C ARG A 158 19.05 -10.93 -14.26
N TRP A 159 18.22 -10.04 -13.73
CA TRP A 159 16.97 -10.41 -13.11
C TRP A 159 16.07 -11.18 -14.08
N VAL A 160 15.51 -12.28 -13.57
CA VAL A 160 14.56 -13.12 -14.28
C VAL A 160 13.20 -12.89 -13.64
N ALA A 161 12.25 -12.42 -14.44
CA ALA A 161 10.90 -12.14 -13.96
C ALA A 161 10.20 -13.43 -13.48
N PRO A 162 9.54 -13.42 -12.32
CA PRO A 162 8.67 -14.51 -11.91
C PRO A 162 7.41 -14.56 -12.79
N ASP A 163 6.64 -15.64 -12.69
CA ASP A 163 5.38 -15.77 -13.42
C ASP A 163 4.38 -14.67 -12.98
N PRO A 164 3.84 -13.85 -13.90
CA PRO A 164 2.94 -12.76 -13.54
C PRO A 164 1.64 -13.21 -12.87
N HIS A 165 1.09 -14.37 -13.24
CA HIS A 165 -0.16 -14.85 -12.68
C HIS A 165 0.02 -15.33 -11.25
N CYS A 166 1.05 -16.15 -10.99
CA CYS A 166 1.44 -16.54 -9.64
C CYS A 166 1.80 -15.32 -8.78
N THR A 167 2.43 -14.30 -9.38
CA THR A 167 2.79 -13.05 -8.70
C THR A 167 1.55 -12.31 -8.19
N ILE A 168 0.53 -12.13 -9.03
CA ILE A 168 -0.74 -11.49 -8.63
C ILE A 168 -1.43 -12.29 -7.52
N GLN A 169 -1.58 -13.61 -7.69
CA GLN A 169 -2.24 -14.46 -6.70
C GLN A 169 -1.56 -14.38 -5.33
N THR A 170 -0.23 -14.41 -5.32
CA THR A 170 0.57 -14.33 -4.08
C THR A 170 0.43 -12.96 -3.43
N MET A 171 0.51 -11.88 -4.22
CA MET A 171 0.32 -10.51 -3.73
C MET A 171 -1.08 -10.29 -3.15
N GLU A 172 -2.14 -10.71 -3.84
CA GLU A 172 -3.53 -10.58 -3.38
C GLU A 172 -3.77 -11.35 -2.08
N THR A 173 -3.21 -12.57 -1.99
CA THR A 173 -3.24 -13.38 -0.76
C THR A 173 -2.54 -12.66 0.39
N HIS A 174 -1.36 -12.08 0.15
CA HIS A 174 -0.65 -11.27 1.14
C HIS A 174 -1.46 -10.05 1.60
N LEU A 175 -2.03 -9.28 0.67
CA LEU A 175 -2.84 -8.10 1.00
C LEU A 175 -4.07 -8.47 1.85
N GLU A 176 -4.69 -9.61 1.59
CA GLU A 176 -5.79 -10.11 2.40
C GLU A 176 -5.35 -10.51 3.82
N ILE A 177 -4.17 -11.12 3.97
CA ILE A 177 -3.58 -11.43 5.28
C ILE A 177 -3.30 -10.15 6.06
N VAL A 178 -2.68 -9.16 5.43
CA VAL A 178 -2.40 -7.85 6.05
C VAL A 178 -3.69 -7.16 6.47
N ARG A 179 -4.73 -7.19 5.63
CA ARG A 179 -6.06 -6.62 5.96
C ARG A 179 -6.62 -7.22 7.26
N ARG A 180 -6.54 -8.54 7.40
CA ARG A 180 -7.02 -9.25 8.60
C ARG A 180 -6.16 -8.90 9.81
N TYR A 181 -4.85 -8.90 9.66
CA TYR A 181 -3.91 -8.55 10.73
C TYR A 181 -4.20 -7.16 11.31
N LEU A 182 -4.32 -6.14 10.45
CA LEU A 182 -4.62 -4.76 10.86
C LEU A 182 -6.02 -4.60 11.48
N ALA A 183 -6.98 -5.48 11.14
CA ALA A 183 -8.33 -5.43 11.72
C ALA A 183 -8.38 -5.96 13.16
N VAL A 184 -7.62 -7.01 13.48
CA VAL A 184 -7.69 -7.73 14.76
C VAL A 184 -7.33 -6.83 15.96
N GLN A 185 -6.37 -5.93 15.82
CA GLN A 185 -5.89 -5.12 16.94
C GLN A 185 -6.72 -3.85 17.22
N THR A 186 -7.54 -3.41 16.27
CA THR A 186 -8.48 -2.28 16.49
C THR A 186 -9.68 -2.62 17.39
N GLY A 187 -9.83 -3.89 17.76
CA GLY A 187 -10.87 -4.39 18.68
C GLY A 187 -10.43 -4.55 20.14
N ALA A 188 -9.12 -4.61 20.42
CA ALA A 188 -8.59 -4.83 21.76
C ALA A 188 -8.51 -3.52 22.59
N ASP A 189 -8.27 -2.37 21.95
CA ASP A 189 -8.22 -1.04 22.57
C ASP A 189 -9.62 -0.41 22.84
N ARG A 190 -10.71 -1.19 22.72
CA ARG A 190 -12.09 -0.76 22.97
C ARG A 190 -12.76 -1.51 24.14
N ARG A 191 -12.00 -1.99 25.12
CA ARG A 191 -12.53 -2.53 26.38
C ARG A 191 -11.92 -1.84 27.58
#